data_AF-A0A087H930-F1
#
_entry.id   AF-A0A087H930-F1
#
_cell.length_a   1.000
_cell.length_b   1.000
_cell.length_c   1.000
_cell.angle_alpha   90.00
_cell.angle_beta   90.00
_cell.angle_gamma   90.00
#
_symmetry.space_group_name_H-M   'P 1'
#
loop_
_entity.id
_entity.type
_entity.pdbx_description
1 polymer ?
#
loop_
_entity_poly.entity_id
_entity_poly.type
_entity_poly.pdbx_seq_one_letter_code
_entity_poly.pdbx_strand_id
1 'polypeptide(L)'
;MAVNFEDKTTLFNFVVKQGNGVKGLIDSGLSCVPQPFVQPLAERIATPNAPTREASEPIDLFKLDGPHHKDVVKQIVEASETLGFFQVVNHGVSVELLEMLKTSAHEFFAKAPEEKAMYLKEVSPSKLVKYGTSFVPEKEKAIEWKDYVSMLYTNDHEALQHWPQPCRDVALEFLKSSMEMVKRVVEILMENVGVRLEEETMNGLMGTKMVNMNYYPTCPSPELTIGVGRHSDMGMLTVLLQDGIGGLYVKLDNGEWAEIPPINGALVINVGDTLQILSNGKYKSAEHRVRTTNISSRVSVPIFTAPNPSEKIGPLPEVVKRDGVARYKELLFQDYMNNFFGQPHDGKKSLDFARAD
;
A
#
# COMPACT_ATOMS: atom_id res chain seq x y z
N MET A 1 16.15 -5.35 33.65
CA MET A 1 15.29 -6.55 33.67
C MET A 1 14.71 -6.69 32.27
N ALA A 2 14.80 -7.86 31.64
CA ALA A 2 14.13 -8.09 30.36
C ALA A 2 12.61 -7.99 30.59
N VAL A 3 11.91 -7.19 29.78
CA VAL A 3 10.45 -7.07 29.85
C VAL A 3 9.86 -8.42 29.42
N ASN A 4 9.04 -9.06 30.25
CA ASN A 4 8.35 -10.27 29.85
C ASN A 4 7.14 -9.90 28.96
N PHE A 5 7.19 -10.31 27.70
CA PHE A 5 6.16 -10.05 26.69
C PHE A 5 5.14 -11.19 26.52
N GLU A 6 5.09 -12.16 27.43
CA GLU A 6 4.10 -13.24 27.43
C GLU A 6 2.68 -12.76 27.77
N ASP A 7 2.55 -11.69 28.57
CA ASP A 7 1.25 -11.08 28.85
C ASP A 7 0.81 -10.17 27.69
N LYS A 8 -0.35 -10.50 27.10
CA LYS A 8 -0.91 -9.78 25.94
C LYS A 8 -1.13 -8.30 26.23
N THR A 9 -1.57 -7.94 27.44
CA THR A 9 -1.85 -6.55 27.81
C THR A 9 -0.56 -5.73 27.90
N THR A 10 0.47 -6.29 28.54
CA THR A 10 1.80 -5.69 28.68
C THR A 10 2.45 -5.48 27.32
N LEU A 11 2.42 -6.52 26.45
CA LEU A 11 2.92 -6.42 25.08
C LEU A 11 2.17 -5.35 24.29
N PHE A 12 0.84 -5.35 24.33
CA PHE A 12 0.03 -4.37 23.60
C PHE A 12 0.32 -2.93 24.06
N ASN A 13 0.43 -2.72 25.38
CA ASN A 13 0.75 -1.40 25.93
C ASN A 13 2.14 -0.93 25.50
N PHE A 14 3.15 -1.81 25.58
CA PHE A 14 4.51 -1.49 25.16
C PHE A 14 4.59 -1.16 23.65
N VAL A 15 4.05 -2.04 22.82
CA VAL A 15 4.15 -1.94 21.35
C VAL A 15 3.28 -0.82 20.80
N VAL A 16 1.99 -0.80 21.17
CA VAL A 16 0.97 0.04 20.54
C VAL A 16 0.79 1.35 21.31
N LYS A 17 0.47 1.28 22.61
CA LYS A 17 0.07 2.49 23.37
C LYS A 17 1.24 3.41 23.71
N GLN A 18 2.41 2.84 23.98
CA GLN A 18 3.64 3.60 24.24
C GLN A 18 4.41 3.94 22.96
N GLY A 19 4.02 3.36 21.81
CA GLY A 19 4.66 3.65 20.52
C GLY A 19 6.05 3.04 20.32
N ASN A 20 6.46 2.04 21.11
CA ASN A 20 7.74 1.37 20.88
C ASN A 20 7.75 0.61 19.53
N GLY A 21 6.58 0.17 19.06
CA GLY A 21 6.43 -0.58 17.82
C GLY A 21 7.05 -1.98 17.89
N VAL A 22 6.97 -2.71 16.78
CA VAL A 22 7.65 -4.00 16.63
C VAL A 22 9.16 -3.85 16.58
N LYS A 23 9.68 -2.69 16.14
CA LYS A 23 11.11 -2.39 16.22
C LYS A 23 11.60 -2.37 17.66
N GLY A 24 10.87 -1.73 18.57
CA GLY A 24 11.25 -1.67 19.98
C GLY A 24 11.26 -3.04 20.67
N LEU A 25 10.43 -3.99 20.21
CA LEU A 25 10.53 -5.39 20.66
C LEU A 25 11.86 -6.02 20.27
N ILE A 26 12.29 -5.84 19.02
CA ILE A 26 13.57 -6.35 18.54
C ILE A 26 14.74 -5.69 19.27
N ASP A 27 14.70 -4.37 19.45
CA ASP A 27 15.72 -3.63 20.19
C ASP A 27 15.83 -4.09 21.67
N SER A 28 14.76 -4.68 22.22
CA SER A 28 14.74 -5.26 23.57
C SER A 28 15.39 -6.65 23.67
N GLY A 29 15.93 -7.20 22.58
CA GLY A 29 16.59 -8.50 22.55
C GLY A 29 15.65 -9.69 22.41
N LEU A 30 14.48 -9.48 21.80
CA LEU A 30 13.47 -10.52 21.59
C LEU A 30 14.04 -11.70 20.75
N SER A 31 13.94 -12.92 21.28
CA SER A 31 14.48 -14.13 20.66
C SER A 31 13.44 -15.00 19.94
N CYS A 32 12.14 -14.77 20.15
CA CYS A 32 11.06 -15.52 19.52
C CYS A 32 9.85 -14.61 19.25
N VAL A 33 8.99 -15.01 18.30
CA VAL A 33 7.77 -14.26 17.99
C VAL A 33 6.74 -14.44 19.13
N PRO A 34 6.28 -13.36 19.79
CA PRO A 34 5.27 -13.47 20.83
C PRO A 34 3.92 -13.94 20.29
N GLN A 35 3.14 -14.64 21.11
CA GLN A 35 1.85 -15.22 20.70
C GLN A 35 0.92 -14.23 19.97
N PRO A 36 0.77 -12.95 20.41
CA PRO A 36 -0.12 -12.01 19.71
C PRO A 36 0.26 -11.69 18.26
N PHE A 37 1.48 -12.00 17.82
CA PHE A 37 1.94 -11.85 16.43
C PHE A 37 1.89 -13.15 15.64
N VAL A 38 1.62 -14.30 16.29
CA VAL A 38 1.56 -15.60 15.63
C VAL A 38 0.27 -15.68 14.81
N GLN A 39 0.44 -15.68 13.49
CA GLN A 39 -0.66 -15.70 12.54
C GLN A 39 -1.33 -17.08 12.49
N PRO A 40 -2.65 -17.16 12.19
CA PRO A 40 -3.31 -18.41 11.89
C PRO A 40 -2.62 -19.15 10.74
N LEU A 41 -2.67 -20.49 10.74
CA LEU A 41 -1.96 -21.30 9.75
C LEU A 41 -2.29 -20.91 8.29
N ALA A 42 -3.55 -20.55 8.01
CA ALA A 42 -3.99 -20.13 6.68
C ALA A 42 -3.42 -18.76 6.22
N GLU A 43 -3.00 -17.91 7.16
CA GLU A 43 -2.44 -16.58 6.85
C GLU A 43 -0.91 -16.61 6.73
N ARG A 44 -0.27 -17.63 7.33
CA ARG A 44 1.19 -17.78 7.28
C ARG A 44 1.67 -17.90 5.84
N ILE A 45 2.82 -17.27 5.57
CA ILE A 45 3.48 -17.34 4.27
C ILE A 45 4.52 -18.44 4.40
N ALA A 46 4.28 -19.57 3.71
CA ALA A 46 5.25 -20.64 3.64
C ALA A 46 6.57 -20.12 3.03
N THR A 47 7.70 -20.61 3.54
CA THR A 47 9.04 -20.38 2.99
C THR A 47 9.15 -20.81 1.50
N PRO A 48 10.13 -20.30 0.73
CA PRO A 48 9.98 -19.70 -0.60
C PRO A 48 9.90 -20.70 -1.78
N ASN A 49 9.09 -21.75 -1.65
CA ASN A 49 8.74 -22.60 -2.79
C ASN A 49 7.51 -22.09 -3.55
N ALA A 50 7.05 -20.86 -3.25
CA ALA A 50 6.08 -20.20 -4.11
C ALA A 50 6.71 -20.03 -5.50
N PRO A 51 6.02 -20.40 -6.58
CA PRO A 51 6.55 -20.21 -7.92
C PRO A 51 6.92 -18.74 -8.09
N THR A 52 8.20 -18.45 -8.27
CA THR A 52 8.63 -17.16 -8.76
C THR A 52 8.11 -17.12 -10.18
N ARG A 53 7.04 -16.34 -10.39
CA ARG A 53 6.62 -16.04 -11.76
C ARG A 53 7.86 -15.46 -12.45
N GLU A 54 8.19 -15.92 -13.66
CA GLU A 54 9.17 -15.21 -14.48
C GLU A 54 8.76 -13.74 -14.44
N ALA A 55 9.61 -12.90 -13.85
CA ALA A 55 9.26 -11.53 -13.58
C ALA A 55 8.90 -10.91 -14.92
N SER A 56 7.63 -10.53 -15.09
CA SER A 56 7.22 -9.78 -16.27
C SER A 56 8.17 -8.59 -16.39
N GLU A 57 8.77 -8.42 -17.56
CA GLU A 57 9.69 -7.31 -17.79
C GLU A 57 9.01 -6.00 -17.39
N PRO A 58 9.70 -5.12 -16.64
CA PRO A 58 9.12 -3.83 -16.27
C PRO A 58 8.70 -3.04 -17.50
N ILE A 59 7.55 -2.39 -17.40
CA ILE A 59 7.01 -1.53 -18.44
C ILE A 59 7.85 -0.24 -18.47
N ASP A 60 8.48 0.02 -19.60
CA ASP A 60 9.29 1.21 -19.84
C ASP A 60 8.39 2.41 -20.19
N LEU A 61 8.17 3.32 -19.23
CA LEU A 61 7.27 4.45 -19.42
C LEU A 61 7.84 5.54 -20.30
N PHE A 62 9.16 5.61 -20.51
CA PHE A 62 9.75 6.57 -21.45
C PHE A 62 9.28 6.33 -22.88
N LYS A 63 8.92 5.08 -23.21
CA LYS A 63 8.39 4.69 -24.52
C LYS A 63 6.95 5.16 -24.77
N LEU A 64 6.24 5.70 -23.77
CA LEU A 64 4.90 6.28 -23.95
C LEU A 64 4.90 7.47 -24.92
N ASP A 65 6.00 8.23 -24.96
CA ASP A 65 6.10 9.46 -25.76
C ASP A 65 6.76 9.22 -27.13
N GLY A 66 6.84 7.95 -27.56
CA GLY A 66 7.56 7.52 -28.75
C GLY A 66 6.75 6.59 -29.67
N PRO A 67 7.41 5.95 -30.67
CA PRO A 67 6.75 5.07 -31.64
C PRO A 67 6.12 3.82 -31.01
N HIS A 68 6.54 3.46 -29.79
CA HIS A 68 6.04 2.31 -29.03
C HIS A 68 4.86 2.66 -28.11
N HIS A 69 4.30 3.87 -28.19
CA HIS A 69 3.18 4.31 -27.36
C HIS A 69 2.07 3.26 -27.22
N LYS A 70 1.60 2.72 -28.36
CA LYS A 70 0.52 1.72 -28.38
C LYS A 70 0.88 0.42 -27.68
N ASP A 71 2.15 0.00 -27.79
CA ASP A 71 2.64 -1.23 -27.16
C ASP A 71 2.69 -1.07 -25.63
N VAL A 72 3.11 0.11 -25.16
CA VAL A 72 3.16 0.42 -23.72
C VAL A 72 1.75 0.55 -23.13
N VAL A 73 0.84 1.24 -23.82
CA VAL A 73 -0.58 1.32 -23.44
C VAL A 73 -1.17 -0.08 -23.32
N LYS A 74 -0.93 -0.95 -24.30
CA LYS A 74 -1.38 -2.33 -24.29
C LYS A 74 -0.85 -3.10 -23.07
N GLN A 75 0.43 -2.98 -22.75
CA GLN A 75 1.03 -3.63 -21.57
C GLN A 75 0.40 -3.16 -20.25
N ILE A 76 0.16 -1.85 -20.09
CA ILE A 76 -0.49 -1.29 -18.89
C ILE A 76 -1.91 -1.84 -18.74
N VAL A 77 -2.68 -1.85 -19.84
CA VAL A 77 -4.05 -2.37 -19.88
C VAL A 77 -4.07 -3.86 -19.56
N GLU A 78 -3.28 -4.67 -20.26
CA GLU A 78 -3.25 -6.12 -20.07
C GLU A 78 -2.83 -6.49 -18.64
N ALA A 79 -1.83 -5.80 -18.07
CA ALA A 79 -1.44 -6.04 -16.69
C ALA A 79 -2.55 -5.67 -15.69
N SER A 80 -3.27 -4.58 -15.95
CA SER A 80 -4.38 -4.11 -15.10
C SER A 80 -5.62 -5.00 -15.19
N GLU A 81 -5.88 -5.62 -16.34
CA GLU A 81 -6.98 -6.57 -16.55
C GLU A 81 -6.67 -7.98 -16.02
N THR A 82 -5.40 -8.39 -16.03
CA THR A 82 -5.01 -9.76 -15.70
C THR A 82 -4.53 -9.94 -14.27
N LEU A 83 -3.46 -9.27 -13.86
CA LEU A 83 -2.88 -9.42 -12.51
C LEU A 83 -3.32 -8.28 -11.59
N GLY A 84 -3.59 -7.10 -12.14
CA GLY A 84 -3.80 -5.88 -11.35
C GLY A 84 -2.53 -5.26 -10.78
N PHE A 85 -1.36 -5.82 -11.12
CA PHE A 85 -0.04 -5.38 -10.69
C PHE A 85 0.92 -5.37 -11.88
N PHE A 86 1.81 -4.37 -11.93
CA PHE A 86 2.91 -4.30 -12.87
C PHE A 86 4.05 -3.47 -12.29
N GLN A 87 5.26 -3.67 -12.82
CA GLN A 87 6.43 -2.86 -12.49
C GLN A 87 6.70 -1.88 -13.62
N VAL A 88 7.16 -0.68 -13.28
CA VAL A 88 7.51 0.35 -14.25
C VAL A 88 8.96 0.79 -14.04
N VAL A 89 9.62 1.15 -15.15
CA VAL A 89 10.96 1.75 -15.18
C VAL A 89 10.95 2.98 -16.09
N ASN A 90 12.00 3.80 -16.02
CA ASN A 90 12.10 5.07 -16.74
C ASN A 90 10.86 5.96 -16.56
N HIS A 91 10.30 5.94 -15.35
CA HIS A 91 9.06 6.62 -14.97
C HIS A 91 9.24 8.10 -14.62
N GLY A 92 10.46 8.63 -14.75
CA GLY A 92 10.76 10.06 -14.52
C GLY A 92 11.09 10.43 -13.06
N VAL A 93 11.03 9.50 -12.11
CA VAL A 93 11.49 9.72 -10.73
C VAL A 93 12.96 9.29 -10.63
N SER A 94 13.82 10.14 -10.08
CA SER A 94 15.26 9.87 -10.01
C SER A 94 15.56 8.69 -9.06
N VAL A 95 16.52 7.85 -9.45
CA VAL A 95 16.98 6.73 -8.59
C VAL A 95 17.57 7.24 -7.28
N GLU A 96 18.25 8.39 -7.31
CA GLU A 96 18.78 9.05 -6.09
C GLU A 96 17.66 9.34 -5.08
N LEU A 97 16.54 9.91 -5.54
CA LEU A 97 15.39 10.17 -4.68
C LEU A 97 14.82 8.86 -4.09
N LEU A 98 14.76 7.78 -4.88
CA LEU A 98 14.32 6.47 -4.39
C LEU A 98 15.26 5.91 -3.30
N GLU A 99 16.58 6.08 -3.44
CA GLU A 99 17.54 5.70 -2.39
C GLU A 99 17.44 6.57 -1.14
N MET A 100 17.24 7.88 -1.31
CA MET A 100 17.02 8.80 -0.19
C MET A 100 15.74 8.48 0.59
N LEU A 101 14.65 8.10 -0.09
CA LEU A 101 13.42 7.65 0.58
C LEU A 101 13.67 6.44 1.46
N LYS A 102 14.34 5.41 0.94
CA LYS A 102 14.68 4.21 1.71
C LYS A 102 15.52 4.55 2.93
N THR A 103 16.54 5.39 2.73
CA THR A 103 17.44 5.85 3.81
C THR A 103 16.66 6.63 4.87
N SER A 104 15.86 7.62 4.46
CA SER A 104 15.07 8.44 5.39
C SER A 104 14.05 7.63 6.20
N ALA A 105 13.46 6.60 5.59
CA ALA A 105 12.59 5.67 6.31
C ALA A 105 13.38 4.95 7.41
N HIS A 106 14.52 4.35 7.08
CA HIS A 106 15.39 3.71 8.09
C HIS A 106 15.79 4.68 9.21
N GLU A 107 16.19 5.90 8.87
CA GLU A 107 16.58 6.92 9.85
C GLU A 107 15.43 7.33 10.76
N PHE A 108 14.22 7.54 10.22
CA PHE A 108 13.03 7.82 11.03
C PHE A 108 12.75 6.70 12.04
N PHE A 109 12.76 5.44 11.60
CA PHE A 109 12.48 4.33 12.50
C PHE A 109 13.62 4.05 13.49
N ALA A 110 14.85 4.47 13.19
CA ALA A 110 16.00 4.42 14.09
C ALA A 110 15.96 5.46 15.23
N LYS A 111 15.13 6.49 15.13
CA LYS A 111 14.91 7.47 16.21
C LYS A 111 14.44 6.83 17.51
N ALA A 112 14.64 7.55 18.61
CA ALA A 112 14.19 7.13 19.92
C ALA A 112 12.65 6.92 19.92
N PRO A 113 12.12 5.95 20.70
CA PRO A 113 10.68 5.71 20.79
C PRO A 113 9.87 6.97 21.09
N GLU A 114 10.37 7.85 21.94
CA GLU A 114 9.70 9.09 22.36
C GLU A 114 9.55 10.09 21.20
N GLU A 115 10.54 10.17 20.31
CA GLU A 115 10.48 11.01 19.12
C GLU A 115 9.44 10.48 18.12
N LYS A 116 9.30 9.16 17.98
CA LYS A 116 8.30 8.56 17.08
C LYS A 116 6.90 8.64 17.68
N ALA A 117 6.79 8.43 19.01
CA ALA A 117 5.53 8.44 19.74
C ALA A 117 4.81 9.79 19.69
N MET A 118 5.52 10.89 19.40
CA MET A 118 4.89 12.20 19.18
C MET A 118 3.92 12.23 18.00
N TYR A 119 4.00 11.25 17.10
CA TYR A 119 3.10 11.11 15.95
C TYR A 119 2.00 10.06 16.17
N LEU A 120 1.85 9.49 17.37
CA LEU A 120 0.72 8.60 17.67
C LEU A 120 -0.61 9.33 17.46
N LYS A 121 -1.64 8.59 17.04
CA LYS A 121 -2.95 9.15 16.62
C LYS A 121 -3.54 10.14 17.63
N GLU A 122 -3.38 9.87 18.92
CA GLU A 122 -3.98 10.63 20.01
C GLU A 122 -3.25 11.95 20.33
N VAL A 123 -1.96 12.04 19.98
CA VAL A 123 -1.10 13.17 20.38
C VAL A 123 -0.43 13.88 19.20
N SER A 124 -0.56 13.34 17.99
CA SER A 124 0.04 13.90 16.78
C SER A 124 -0.33 15.37 16.61
N PRO A 125 0.65 16.26 16.32
CA PRO A 125 0.38 17.67 16.08
C PRO A 125 -0.59 17.94 14.93
N SER A 126 -0.73 16.99 14.00
CA SER A 126 -1.70 17.03 12.92
C SER A 126 -2.43 15.70 12.80
N LYS A 127 -3.75 15.76 12.63
CA LYS A 127 -4.59 14.58 12.36
C LYS A 127 -4.25 13.90 11.02
N LEU A 128 -3.49 14.58 10.16
CA LEU A 128 -3.05 14.11 8.85
C LEU A 128 -1.79 13.23 8.94
N VAL A 129 -1.10 13.19 10.09
CA VAL A 129 0.11 12.39 10.28
C VAL A 129 -0.11 11.41 11.43
N LYS A 130 0.16 10.14 11.18
CA LYS A 130 -0.01 9.07 12.16
C LYS A 130 1.15 8.08 12.10
N TYR A 131 1.90 7.97 13.19
CA TYR A 131 2.77 6.84 13.47
C TYR A 131 1.98 5.74 14.20
N GLY A 132 2.32 4.50 13.92
CA GLY A 132 1.76 3.36 14.60
C GLY A 132 2.41 2.05 14.19
N THR A 133 1.78 0.97 14.62
CA THR A 133 2.19 -0.41 14.36
C THR A 133 0.97 -1.22 13.95
N SER A 134 1.16 -2.18 13.05
CA SER A 134 0.10 -2.95 12.41
C SER A 134 -0.95 -2.10 11.67
N PHE A 135 -2.07 -2.67 11.23
CA PHE A 135 -3.13 -1.92 10.57
C PHE A 135 -4.13 -1.33 11.58
N VAL A 136 -4.90 -2.20 12.24
CA VAL A 136 -5.86 -1.84 13.30
C VAL A 136 -5.69 -2.84 14.46
N PRO A 137 -4.61 -2.72 15.24
CA PRO A 137 -4.20 -3.75 16.21
C PRO A 137 -5.26 -4.05 17.28
N GLU A 138 -6.16 -3.11 17.60
CA GLU A 138 -7.28 -3.35 18.52
C GLU A 138 -8.33 -4.34 17.99
N LYS A 139 -8.45 -4.49 16.67
CA LYS A 139 -9.45 -5.35 16.01
C LYS A 139 -8.87 -6.63 15.42
N GLU A 140 -7.55 -6.75 15.41
CA GLU A 140 -6.83 -7.88 14.83
C GLU A 140 -6.80 -9.08 15.76
N LYS A 141 -6.93 -10.28 15.17
CA LYS A 141 -6.75 -11.55 15.91
C LYS A 141 -5.27 -11.80 16.21
N ALA A 142 -4.41 -11.50 15.24
CA ALA A 142 -2.96 -11.53 15.35
C ALA A 142 -2.41 -10.26 14.68
N ILE A 143 -1.51 -9.57 15.39
CA ILE A 143 -0.95 -8.28 15.00
C ILE A 143 0.04 -8.49 13.84
N GLU A 144 0.08 -7.56 12.89
CA GLU A 144 1.05 -7.55 11.80
C GLU A 144 2.43 -7.07 12.30
N TRP A 145 3.49 -7.66 11.74
CA TRP A 145 4.87 -7.36 12.07
C TRP A 145 5.39 -6.15 11.26
N LYS A 146 4.82 -4.98 11.51
CA LYS A 146 5.11 -3.75 10.77
C LYS A 146 4.91 -2.51 11.62
N ASP A 147 5.87 -1.60 11.58
CA ASP A 147 5.69 -0.22 12.01
C ASP A 147 5.48 0.69 10.80
N TYR A 148 4.77 1.80 10.97
CA TYR A 148 4.55 2.74 9.88
C TYR A 148 4.43 4.18 10.39
N VAL A 149 4.76 5.13 9.52
CA VAL A 149 4.23 6.49 9.61
C VAL A 149 3.46 6.81 8.35
N SER A 150 2.22 7.23 8.51
CA SER A 150 1.27 7.57 7.46
C SER A 150 1.10 9.07 7.40
N MET A 151 1.21 9.63 6.20
CA MET A 151 1.24 11.06 5.94
C MET A 151 0.21 11.37 4.86
N LEU A 152 -0.95 11.86 5.27
CA LEU A 152 -1.99 12.33 4.37
C LEU A 152 -1.57 13.70 3.80
N TYR A 153 -1.63 13.82 2.48
CA TYR A 153 -1.30 15.04 1.76
C TYR A 153 -2.56 15.83 1.43
N THR A 154 -2.57 17.12 1.78
CA THR A 154 -3.61 18.08 1.40
C THR A 154 -3.00 19.23 0.60
N ASN A 155 -1.88 19.79 1.07
CA ASN A 155 -1.10 20.82 0.39
C ASN A 155 0.35 20.84 0.91
N ASP A 156 1.25 21.50 0.17
CA ASP A 156 2.68 21.62 0.51
C ASP A 156 2.91 22.28 1.89
N HIS A 157 2.08 23.24 2.30
CA HIS A 157 2.25 23.93 3.59
C HIS A 157 2.01 22.98 4.78
N GLU A 158 0.90 22.25 4.78
CA GLU A 158 0.60 21.23 5.80
C GLU A 158 1.67 20.14 5.85
N ALA A 159 2.13 19.67 4.67
CA ALA A 159 3.18 18.66 4.58
C ALA A 159 4.50 19.19 5.18
N LEU A 160 4.95 20.38 4.77
CA LEU A 160 6.19 20.98 5.25
C LEU A 160 6.16 21.32 6.75
N GLN A 161 4.98 21.63 7.29
CA GLN A 161 4.80 21.94 8.70
C GLN A 161 4.76 20.69 9.59
N HIS A 162 4.13 19.61 9.13
CA HIS A 162 3.74 18.51 10.02
C HIS A 162 4.37 17.15 9.72
N TRP A 163 4.83 16.88 8.50
CA TRP A 163 5.46 15.59 8.20
C TRP A 163 6.81 15.45 8.93
N PRO A 164 7.15 14.26 9.42
CA PRO A 164 8.33 14.04 10.24
C PRO A 164 9.63 14.16 9.46
N GLN A 165 10.64 14.76 10.08
CA GLN A 165 12.03 14.60 9.67
C GLN A 165 12.55 13.21 10.08
N PRO A 166 13.38 12.54 9.26
CA PRO A 166 13.96 13.01 8.00
C PRO A 166 13.11 12.73 6.74
N CYS A 167 11.93 12.11 6.86
CA CYS A 167 11.13 11.69 5.72
C CYS A 167 10.48 12.83 4.92
N ARG A 168 10.23 13.98 5.56
CA ARG A 168 9.36 15.04 5.05
C ARG A 168 9.67 15.48 3.62
N ASP A 169 10.87 16.00 3.38
CA ASP A 169 11.20 16.68 2.12
C ASP A 169 11.28 15.66 0.97
N VAL A 170 11.92 14.52 1.22
CA VAL A 170 12.04 13.41 0.25
C VAL A 170 10.69 12.77 -0.08
N ALA A 171 9.81 12.58 0.91
CA ALA A 171 8.46 12.04 0.68
C ALA A 171 7.60 13.01 -0.14
N LEU A 172 7.73 14.32 0.11
CA LEU A 172 6.98 15.33 -0.62
C LEU A 172 7.47 15.42 -2.07
N GLU A 173 8.77 15.39 -2.30
CA GLU A 173 9.35 15.35 -3.65
C GLU A 173 8.94 14.08 -4.40
N PHE A 174 8.95 12.92 -3.72
CA PHE A 174 8.51 11.65 -4.31
C PHE A 174 7.05 11.67 -4.71
N LEU A 175 6.18 12.20 -3.84
CA LEU A 175 4.77 12.37 -4.14
C LEU A 175 4.60 13.21 -5.40
N LYS A 176 5.18 14.41 -5.42
CA LYS A 176 5.05 15.37 -6.53
C LYS A 176 5.59 14.80 -7.84
N SER A 177 6.75 14.15 -7.82
CA SER A 177 7.37 13.55 -9.00
C SER A 177 6.59 12.35 -9.53
N SER A 178 5.81 11.68 -8.68
CA SER A 178 5.01 10.52 -9.08
C SER A 178 3.62 10.87 -9.62
N MET A 179 3.05 12.04 -9.27
CA MET A 179 1.65 12.35 -9.61
C MET A 179 1.38 12.46 -11.11
N GLU A 180 2.32 12.97 -11.89
CA GLU A 180 2.16 13.04 -13.34
C GLU A 180 2.11 11.63 -13.95
N MET A 181 3.00 10.73 -13.51
CA MET A 181 2.97 9.33 -13.91
C MET A 181 1.63 8.68 -13.55
N VAL A 182 1.14 8.86 -12.32
CA VAL A 182 -0.13 8.26 -11.88
C VAL A 182 -1.29 8.78 -12.74
N LYS A 183 -1.35 10.10 -12.99
CA LYS A 183 -2.39 10.71 -13.82
C LYS A 183 -2.40 10.10 -15.22
N ARG A 184 -1.23 10.01 -15.88
CA ARG A 184 -1.09 9.40 -17.22
C ARG A 184 -1.57 7.94 -17.24
N VAL A 185 -1.24 7.15 -16.22
CA VAL A 185 -1.71 5.76 -16.12
C VAL A 185 -3.23 5.68 -15.97
N VAL A 186 -3.83 6.53 -15.13
CA VAL A 186 -5.29 6.60 -14.98
C VAL A 186 -5.95 7.01 -16.29
N GLU A 187 -5.43 8.01 -17.00
CA GLU A 187 -5.94 8.43 -18.32
C GLU A 187 -5.94 7.29 -19.33
N ILE A 188 -4.82 6.57 -19.46
CA ILE A 188 -4.70 5.39 -20.34
C ILE A 188 -5.78 4.34 -20.00
N LEU A 189 -5.96 4.04 -18.72
CA LEU A 189 -6.93 3.05 -18.27
C LEU A 189 -8.37 3.51 -18.47
N MET A 190 -8.67 4.79 -18.29
CA MET A 190 -10.01 5.34 -18.53
C MET A 190 -10.35 5.37 -20.02
N GLU A 191 -9.40 5.79 -20.86
CA GLU A 191 -9.58 5.80 -22.32
C GLU A 191 -9.81 4.39 -22.87
N ASN A 192 -9.10 3.37 -22.34
CA ASN A 192 -9.31 1.97 -22.73
C ASN A 192 -10.68 1.41 -22.33
N VAL A 193 -11.36 1.98 -21.32
CA VAL A 193 -12.76 1.63 -21.05
C VAL A 193 -13.75 2.46 -21.86
N GLY A 194 -13.27 3.42 -22.65
CA GLY A 194 -14.07 4.27 -23.55
C GLY A 194 -14.49 5.59 -22.91
N VAL A 195 -13.84 6.02 -21.84
CA VAL A 195 -14.21 7.22 -21.07
C VAL A 195 -13.02 8.18 -21.02
N ARG A 196 -13.26 9.43 -21.40
CA ARG A 196 -12.32 10.52 -21.18
C ARG A 196 -12.81 11.33 -19.99
N LEU A 197 -12.08 11.28 -18.89
CA LEU A 197 -12.44 12.05 -17.69
C LEU A 197 -12.18 13.54 -17.92
N GLU A 198 -13.12 14.37 -17.47
CA GLU A 198 -12.88 15.80 -17.31
C GLU A 198 -11.87 16.04 -16.18
N GLU A 199 -11.16 17.16 -16.25
CA GLU A 199 -10.10 17.48 -15.28
C GLU A 199 -10.64 17.58 -13.84
N GLU A 200 -11.84 18.14 -13.66
CA GLU A 200 -12.49 18.22 -12.36
C GLU A 200 -12.80 16.82 -11.79
N THR A 201 -13.32 15.91 -12.61
CA THR A 201 -13.60 14.52 -12.21
C THR A 201 -12.30 13.77 -11.89
N MET A 202 -11.25 13.94 -12.69
CA MET A 202 -9.93 13.35 -12.42
C MET A 202 -9.38 13.83 -11.06
N ASN A 203 -9.47 15.14 -10.80
CA ASN A 203 -9.03 15.74 -9.55
C ASN A 203 -9.85 15.24 -8.35
N GLY A 204 -11.15 15.02 -8.53
CA GLY A 204 -12.02 14.39 -7.53
C GLY A 204 -11.60 12.95 -7.21
N LEU A 205 -11.46 12.11 -8.24
CA LEU A 205 -11.11 10.69 -8.13
C LEU A 205 -9.69 10.43 -7.62
N MET A 206 -8.78 11.38 -7.79
CA MET A 206 -7.41 11.33 -7.25
C MET A 206 -7.17 12.33 -6.12
N GLY A 207 -8.23 12.88 -5.53
CA GLY A 207 -8.14 14.01 -4.61
C GLY A 207 -7.37 13.69 -3.33
N THR A 208 -7.59 12.50 -2.77
CA THR A 208 -6.90 12.01 -1.57
C THR A 208 -5.57 11.36 -1.95
N LYS A 209 -4.48 11.82 -1.33
CA LYS A 209 -3.13 11.27 -1.52
C LYS A 209 -2.52 10.96 -0.16
N MET A 210 -1.93 9.78 -0.01
CA MET A 210 -1.29 9.37 1.23
C MET A 210 0.04 8.73 0.93
N VAL A 211 1.08 9.10 1.68
CA VAL A 211 2.40 8.45 1.63
C VAL A 211 2.61 7.73 2.95
N ASN A 212 2.93 6.44 2.90
CA ASN A 212 3.37 5.71 4.10
C ASN A 212 4.85 5.40 4.00
N MET A 213 5.58 5.57 5.10
CA MET A 213 6.84 4.88 5.31
C MET A 213 6.54 3.63 6.13
N ASN A 214 6.65 2.44 5.53
CA ASN A 214 6.51 1.18 6.24
C ASN A 214 7.89 0.63 6.60
N TYR A 215 8.02 0.08 7.80
CA TYR A 215 9.23 -0.56 8.31
C TYR A 215 8.92 -1.92 8.91
N TYR A 216 9.67 -2.91 8.46
CA TYR A 216 9.52 -4.31 8.82
C TYR A 216 10.84 -4.74 9.48
N PRO A 217 10.94 -4.72 10.81
CA PRO A 217 12.16 -5.17 11.48
C PRO A 217 12.41 -6.66 11.23
N THR A 218 13.66 -7.09 11.40
CA THR A 218 14.01 -8.51 11.38
C THR A 218 13.11 -9.32 12.32
N CYS A 219 12.57 -10.43 11.84
CA CYS A 219 11.71 -11.31 12.61
C CYS A 219 12.46 -12.58 13.00
N PRO A 220 12.45 -13.02 14.28
CA PRO A 220 13.16 -14.24 14.71
C PRO A 220 12.54 -15.54 14.17
N SER A 221 11.26 -15.51 13.79
CA SER A 221 10.53 -16.67 13.23
C SER A 221 9.58 -16.18 12.14
N PRO A 222 10.10 -15.77 10.97
CA PRO A 222 9.32 -15.10 9.92
C PRO A 222 8.16 -15.94 9.39
N GLU A 223 8.24 -17.27 9.47
CA GLU A 223 7.19 -18.21 9.08
C GLU A 223 5.97 -18.22 10.01
N LEU A 224 6.08 -17.66 11.22
CA LEU A 224 4.99 -17.60 12.20
C LEU A 224 4.15 -16.32 12.08
N THR A 225 4.64 -15.29 11.41
CA THR A 225 3.98 -13.99 11.32
C THR A 225 3.98 -13.45 9.88
N ILE A 226 3.44 -12.26 9.68
CA ILE A 226 3.38 -11.57 8.39
C ILE A 226 3.64 -10.08 8.58
N GLY A 227 4.18 -9.44 7.56
CA GLY A 227 4.35 -7.98 7.55
C GLY A 227 3.02 -7.26 7.30
N VAL A 228 2.18 -7.77 6.40
CA VAL A 228 0.82 -7.28 6.15
C VAL A 228 -0.07 -8.45 5.77
N GLY A 229 -1.30 -8.50 6.32
CA GLY A 229 -2.35 -9.44 5.99
C GLY A 229 -2.80 -9.40 4.53
N ARG A 230 -3.55 -10.43 4.12
CA ARG A 230 -4.19 -10.41 2.80
C ARG A 230 -5.21 -9.26 2.72
N HIS A 231 -5.10 -8.42 1.71
CA HIS A 231 -6.02 -7.29 1.49
C HIS A 231 -6.00 -6.85 0.03
N SER A 232 -6.99 -6.06 -0.37
CA SER A 232 -6.95 -5.21 -1.57
C SER A 232 -6.86 -3.74 -1.15
N ASP A 233 -6.31 -2.90 -2.02
CA ASP A 233 -6.23 -1.45 -1.76
C ASP A 233 -7.55 -0.78 -2.13
N MET A 234 -8.05 0.13 -1.29
CA MET A 234 -9.34 0.79 -1.53
C MET A 234 -9.36 1.82 -2.68
N GLY A 235 -8.20 2.38 -3.04
CA GLY A 235 -8.06 3.57 -3.87
C GLY A 235 -8.18 3.35 -5.38
N MET A 236 -7.66 4.31 -6.14
CA MET A 236 -7.51 4.25 -7.60
C MET A 236 -6.30 3.42 -7.99
N LEU A 237 -5.11 3.91 -7.63
CA LEU A 237 -3.83 3.27 -7.87
C LEU A 237 -2.92 3.45 -6.65
N THR A 238 -2.11 2.43 -6.39
CA THR A 238 -0.99 2.48 -5.46
C THR A 238 0.32 2.49 -6.25
N VAL A 239 1.27 3.34 -5.87
CA VAL A 239 2.64 3.35 -6.37
C VAL A 239 3.55 2.96 -5.22
N LEU A 240 4.26 1.84 -5.36
CA LEU A 240 5.07 1.26 -4.30
C LEU A 240 6.55 1.23 -4.68
N LEU A 241 7.36 1.89 -3.85
CA LEU A 241 8.79 1.67 -3.79
C LEU A 241 9.09 0.51 -2.83
N GLN A 242 9.74 -0.53 -3.33
CA GLN A 242 10.33 -1.60 -2.52
C GLN A 242 11.81 -1.34 -2.26
N ASP A 243 12.33 -1.89 -1.16
CA ASP A 243 13.77 -2.09 -0.99
C ASP A 243 14.27 -3.32 -1.76
N GLY A 244 15.57 -3.63 -1.63
CA GLY A 244 16.19 -4.78 -2.30
C GLY A 244 15.82 -6.15 -1.73
N ILE A 245 15.02 -6.23 -0.65
CA ILE A 245 14.70 -7.48 0.05
C ILE A 245 13.42 -8.11 -0.48
N GLY A 246 12.45 -7.29 -0.89
CA GLY A 246 11.18 -7.77 -1.46
C GLY A 246 10.19 -8.31 -0.42
N GLY A 247 9.38 -9.30 -0.80
CA GLY A 247 8.40 -9.89 0.10
C GLY A 247 6.95 -9.43 -0.09
N LEU A 248 6.66 -8.67 -1.15
CA LEU A 248 5.30 -8.46 -1.64
C LEU A 248 4.83 -9.70 -2.39
N TYR A 249 3.68 -10.24 -2.01
CA TYR A 249 3.02 -11.35 -2.73
C TYR A 249 1.65 -10.91 -3.22
N VAL A 250 1.34 -11.24 -4.47
CA VAL A 250 0.03 -11.05 -5.09
C VAL A 250 -0.64 -12.40 -5.30
N LYS A 251 -1.96 -12.45 -5.11
CA LYS A 251 -2.78 -13.64 -5.34
C LYS A 251 -3.10 -13.78 -6.82
N LEU A 252 -2.83 -14.95 -7.37
CA LEU A 252 -3.11 -15.32 -8.75
C LEU A 252 -4.55 -15.85 -8.90
N ASP A 253 -5.07 -15.86 -10.13
CA ASP A 253 -6.40 -16.38 -10.44
C ASP A 253 -6.57 -17.87 -10.08
N ASN A 254 -5.48 -18.65 -10.08
CA ASN A 254 -5.48 -20.06 -9.67
C ASN A 254 -5.47 -20.25 -8.14
N GLY A 255 -5.49 -19.16 -7.37
CA GLY A 255 -5.47 -19.16 -5.90
C GLY A 255 -4.07 -19.23 -5.27
N GLU A 256 -3.02 -19.39 -6.08
CA GLU A 256 -1.63 -19.37 -5.60
C GLU A 256 -1.15 -17.93 -5.33
N TRP A 257 0.00 -17.82 -4.68
CA TRP A 257 0.63 -16.54 -4.38
C TRP A 257 1.96 -16.44 -5.15
N ALA A 258 2.16 -15.33 -5.86
CA ALA A 258 3.41 -15.02 -6.55
C ALA A 258 4.11 -13.84 -5.88
N GLU A 259 5.42 -13.94 -5.68
CA GLU A 259 6.24 -12.81 -5.23
C GLU A 259 6.43 -11.81 -6.38
N ILE A 260 6.36 -10.51 -6.06
CA ILE A 260 6.82 -9.45 -6.96
C ILE A 260 8.27 -9.11 -6.55
N PRO A 261 9.27 -9.58 -7.32
CA PRO A 261 10.66 -9.39 -6.97
C PRO A 261 11.05 -7.91 -7.16
N PRO A 262 11.79 -7.32 -6.21
CA PRO A 262 12.22 -5.95 -6.33
C PRO A 262 13.20 -5.79 -7.50
N ILE A 263 13.00 -4.76 -8.32
CA ILE A 263 13.91 -4.37 -9.39
C ILE A 263 14.49 -3.01 -9.07
N ASN A 264 15.81 -2.88 -9.22
CA ASN A 264 16.50 -1.62 -8.92
C ASN A 264 15.95 -0.49 -9.80
N GLY A 265 15.56 0.62 -9.16
CA GLY A 265 15.00 1.79 -9.83
C GLY A 265 13.59 1.57 -10.41
N ALA A 266 12.91 0.47 -10.10
CA ALA A 266 11.54 0.23 -10.52
C ALA A 266 10.54 0.61 -9.42
N LEU A 267 9.33 0.97 -9.85
CA LEU A 267 8.16 1.14 -8.97
C LEU A 267 7.13 0.06 -9.31
N VAL A 268 6.46 -0.47 -8.30
CA VAL A 268 5.30 -1.34 -8.50
C VAL A 268 4.05 -0.48 -8.53
N ILE A 269 3.18 -0.68 -9.53
CA ILE A 269 1.86 -0.08 -9.60
C ILE A 269 0.82 -1.18 -9.43
N ASN A 270 -0.19 -0.93 -8.60
CA ASN A 270 -1.35 -1.80 -8.53
C ASN A 270 -2.68 -1.05 -8.55
N VAL A 271 -3.67 -1.72 -9.13
CA VAL A 271 -5.06 -1.27 -9.22
C VAL A 271 -5.72 -1.42 -7.86
N GLY A 272 -6.46 -0.39 -7.44
CA GLY A 272 -7.30 -0.44 -6.24
C GLY A 272 -8.78 -0.66 -6.55
N ASP A 273 -9.54 -0.89 -5.49
CA ASP A 273 -10.95 -1.24 -5.51
C ASP A 273 -11.80 -0.16 -6.20
N THR A 274 -11.47 1.13 -6.03
CA THR A 274 -12.19 2.22 -6.70
C THR A 274 -12.08 2.09 -8.22
N LEU A 275 -10.88 1.85 -8.75
CA LEU A 275 -10.68 1.71 -10.18
C LEU A 275 -11.32 0.42 -10.72
N GLN A 276 -11.32 -0.65 -9.93
CA GLN A 276 -12.09 -1.85 -10.22
C GLN A 276 -13.61 -1.57 -10.30
N ILE A 277 -14.16 -0.77 -9.36
CA ILE A 277 -15.56 -0.39 -9.34
C ILE A 277 -15.93 0.46 -10.56
N LEU A 278 -15.17 1.53 -10.84
CA LEU A 278 -15.39 2.45 -11.97
C LEU A 278 -15.36 1.71 -13.31
N SER A 279 -14.42 0.77 -13.47
CA SER A 279 -14.28 -0.06 -14.67
C SER A 279 -15.27 -1.23 -14.73
N ASN A 280 -16.25 -1.29 -13.82
CA ASN A 280 -17.23 -2.36 -13.70
C ASN A 280 -16.60 -3.77 -13.60
N GLY A 281 -15.41 -3.86 -13.02
CA GLY A 281 -14.69 -5.12 -12.83
C GLY A 281 -13.74 -5.50 -13.96
N LYS A 282 -13.55 -4.62 -14.96
CA LYS A 282 -12.58 -4.84 -16.05
C LYS A 282 -11.14 -4.81 -15.54
N TYR A 283 -10.79 -3.86 -14.67
CA TYR A 283 -9.50 -3.85 -13.99
C TYR A 283 -9.57 -4.56 -12.65
N LYS A 284 -8.51 -5.30 -12.31
CA LYS A 284 -8.47 -6.16 -11.13
C LYS A 284 -7.71 -5.49 -9.99
N SER A 285 -8.40 -5.19 -8.91
CA SER A 285 -7.80 -4.97 -7.61
C SER A 285 -7.48 -6.33 -6.98
N ALA A 286 -6.21 -6.76 -7.02
CA ALA A 286 -5.81 -8.09 -6.57
C ALA A 286 -5.54 -8.13 -5.06
N GLU A 287 -5.86 -9.27 -4.44
CA GLU A 287 -5.41 -9.52 -3.07
C GLU A 287 -3.89 -9.61 -3.05
N HIS A 288 -3.28 -8.94 -2.09
CA HIS A 288 -1.85 -8.98 -1.86
C HIS A 288 -1.54 -9.06 -0.36
N ARG A 289 -0.35 -9.54 -0.01
CA ARG A 289 0.15 -9.70 1.36
C ARG A 289 1.66 -9.45 1.40
N VAL A 290 2.22 -9.25 2.59
CA VAL A 290 3.65 -8.98 2.76
C VAL A 290 4.26 -9.94 3.77
N ARG A 291 5.36 -10.61 3.41
CA ARG A 291 6.13 -11.45 4.34
C ARG A 291 7.09 -10.62 5.18
N THR A 292 7.52 -11.21 6.30
CA THR A 292 8.67 -10.74 7.06
C THR A 292 9.95 -11.42 6.58
N THR A 293 11.08 -11.00 7.16
CA THR A 293 12.40 -11.55 6.89
C THR A 293 13.20 -11.61 8.18
N ASN A 294 14.10 -12.58 8.30
CA ASN A 294 15.07 -12.68 9.40
C ASN A 294 16.46 -12.17 9.00
N ILE A 295 16.65 -11.74 7.75
CA ILE A 295 17.96 -11.38 7.19
C ILE A 295 18.35 -9.95 7.57
N SER A 296 17.48 -9.00 7.25
CA SER A 296 17.70 -7.57 7.49
C SER A 296 16.36 -6.85 7.57
N SER A 297 16.31 -5.73 8.29
CA SER A 297 15.10 -4.90 8.31
C SER A 297 14.78 -4.40 6.92
N ARG A 298 13.50 -4.35 6.60
CA ARG A 298 12.97 -3.94 5.30
C ARG A 298 12.19 -2.64 5.40
N VAL A 299 12.23 -1.83 4.35
CA VAL A 299 11.34 -0.68 4.17
C VAL A 299 10.53 -0.77 2.88
N SER A 300 9.38 -0.10 2.86
CA SER A 300 8.65 0.17 1.63
C SER A 300 7.91 1.49 1.71
N VAL A 301 7.79 2.19 0.59
CA VAL A 301 7.16 3.53 0.54
C VAL A 301 6.03 3.53 -0.49
N PRO A 302 4.79 3.18 -0.10
CA PRO A 302 3.63 3.33 -0.97
C PRO A 302 3.09 4.76 -0.97
N ILE A 303 2.68 5.22 -2.16
CA ILE A 303 1.75 6.32 -2.38
C ILE A 303 0.40 5.70 -2.71
N PHE A 304 -0.63 6.06 -1.98
CA PHE A 304 -2.01 5.72 -2.29
C PHE A 304 -2.71 6.93 -2.91
N THR A 305 -3.36 6.72 -4.05
CA THR A 305 -4.26 7.70 -4.65
C THR A 305 -5.68 7.22 -4.54
N ALA A 306 -6.59 8.09 -4.09
CA ALA A 306 -7.98 7.73 -3.86
C ALA A 306 -8.89 8.96 -4.08
N PRO A 307 -10.20 8.73 -4.24
CA PRO A 307 -11.15 9.83 -4.38
C PRO A 307 -11.20 10.73 -3.14
N ASN A 308 -11.70 11.96 -3.28
CA ASN A 308 -12.14 12.73 -2.12
C ASN A 308 -13.25 11.94 -1.39
N PRO A 309 -13.36 12.05 -0.06
CA PRO A 309 -14.42 11.33 0.66
C PRO A 309 -15.83 11.69 0.20
N SER A 310 -16.03 12.90 -0.33
CA SER A 310 -17.30 13.37 -0.90
C SER A 310 -17.61 12.82 -2.29
N GLU A 311 -16.67 12.18 -2.98
CA GLU A 311 -16.92 11.62 -4.30
C GLU A 311 -17.88 10.44 -4.24
N LYS A 312 -18.71 10.34 -5.27
CA LYS A 312 -19.49 9.13 -5.54
C LYS A 312 -18.66 8.18 -6.38
N ILE A 313 -18.60 6.92 -5.96
CA ILE A 313 -17.96 5.85 -6.71
C ILE A 313 -19.01 4.84 -7.15
N GLY A 314 -18.92 4.39 -8.39
CA GLY A 314 -19.82 3.43 -9.01
C GLY A 314 -19.37 3.10 -10.43
N PRO A 315 -19.89 2.05 -11.07
CA PRO A 315 -19.55 1.73 -12.45
C PRO A 315 -19.84 2.90 -13.40
N LEU A 316 -18.89 3.21 -14.28
CA LEU A 316 -19.06 4.28 -15.27
C LEU A 316 -20.25 3.98 -16.20
N PRO A 317 -21.16 4.93 -16.46
CA PRO A 317 -22.36 4.69 -17.26
C PRO A 317 -22.09 4.11 -18.65
N GLU A 318 -21.01 4.54 -19.30
CA GLU A 318 -20.56 4.06 -20.61
C GLU A 318 -20.18 2.58 -20.55
N VAL A 319 -19.52 2.18 -19.47
CA VAL A 319 -19.09 0.80 -19.22
C VAL A 319 -20.31 -0.08 -18.93
N VAL A 320 -21.23 0.39 -18.07
CA VAL A 320 -22.49 -0.34 -17.79
C VAL A 320 -23.33 -0.52 -19.04
N LYS A 321 -23.45 0.53 -19.87
CA LYS A 321 -24.19 0.47 -21.13
C LYS A 321 -23.60 -0.56 -22.10
N ARG A 322 -22.27 -0.68 -22.14
CA ARG A 322 -21.57 -1.69 -22.96
C ARG A 322 -21.74 -3.10 -22.40
N ASP A 323 -21.61 -3.26 -21.09
CA ASP A 323 -21.62 -4.57 -20.43
C ASP A 323 -23.05 -5.12 -20.25
N GLY A 324 -24.06 -4.24 -20.27
CA GLY A 324 -25.48 -4.57 -20.09
C GLY A 324 -25.89 -4.80 -18.64
N VAL A 325 -24.96 -4.76 -17.69
CA VAL A 325 -25.20 -4.98 -16.26
C VAL A 325 -24.22 -4.18 -15.40
N ALA A 326 -24.71 -3.61 -14.31
CA ALA A 326 -23.86 -3.00 -13.27
C ALA A 326 -23.49 -4.08 -12.24
N ARG A 327 -22.19 -4.30 -12.02
CA ARG A 327 -21.68 -5.28 -11.04
C ARG A 327 -21.48 -4.69 -9.65
N TYR A 328 -21.45 -3.37 -9.56
CA TYR A 328 -21.29 -2.63 -8.32
C TYR A 328 -22.38 -1.55 -8.21
N LYS A 329 -22.73 -1.19 -6.98
CA LYS A 329 -23.66 -0.08 -6.70
C LYS A 329 -22.91 1.24 -6.56
N GLU A 330 -23.61 2.35 -6.78
CA GLU A 330 -23.10 3.68 -6.47
C GLU A 330 -23.14 3.93 -4.96
N LEU A 331 -22.06 4.50 -4.41
CA LEU A 331 -21.95 4.87 -2.99
C LEU A 331 -20.95 6.01 -2.80
N LEU A 332 -21.02 6.71 -1.66
CA LEU A 332 -20.03 7.72 -1.30
C LEU A 332 -18.70 7.07 -0.90
N PHE A 333 -17.58 7.61 -1.37
CA PHE A 333 -16.27 7.08 -1.02
C PHE A 333 -16.00 7.11 0.49
N GLN A 334 -16.52 8.12 1.21
CA GLN A 334 -16.47 8.17 2.68
C GLN A 334 -17.12 6.93 3.33
N ASP A 335 -18.23 6.43 2.80
CA ASP A 335 -18.90 5.24 3.33
C ASP A 335 -18.07 3.98 3.06
N TYR A 336 -17.44 3.91 1.89
CA TYR A 336 -16.49 2.84 1.56
C TYR A 336 -15.29 2.84 2.51
N MET A 337 -14.68 4.01 2.75
CA MET A 337 -13.57 4.19 3.68
C MET A 337 -13.95 3.77 5.10
N ASN A 338 -15.14 4.17 5.56
CA ASN A 338 -15.64 3.82 6.89
C ASN A 338 -15.80 2.30 7.04
N ASN A 339 -16.30 1.62 6.01
CA ASN A 339 -16.36 0.17 6.00
C ASN A 339 -14.95 -0.46 6.00
N PHE A 340 -14.04 0.05 5.16
CA PHE A 340 -12.68 -0.46 5.01
C PHE A 340 -11.87 -0.38 6.31
N PHE A 341 -11.78 0.79 6.94
CA PHE A 341 -11.09 0.97 8.23
C PHE A 341 -11.92 0.49 9.45
N GLY A 342 -13.18 0.13 9.21
CA GLY A 342 -14.08 -0.46 10.18
C GLY A 342 -13.66 -1.88 10.58
N GLN A 343 -12.88 -2.57 9.76
CA GLN A 343 -12.58 -4.00 9.88
C GLN A 343 -11.06 -4.26 9.76
N PRO A 344 -10.53 -5.37 10.29
CA PRO A 344 -9.15 -5.78 10.01
C PRO A 344 -9.01 -6.24 8.54
N HIS A 345 -7.77 -6.36 8.06
CA HIS A 345 -7.49 -6.94 6.75
C HIS A 345 -8.03 -8.38 6.65
N ASP A 346 -8.85 -8.64 5.64
CA ASP A 346 -9.43 -9.97 5.37
C ASP A 346 -9.77 -10.15 3.88
N GLY A 347 -8.74 -10.09 3.04
CA GLY A 347 -8.85 -10.24 1.59
C GLY A 347 -9.68 -9.13 0.96
N LYS A 348 -10.61 -9.48 0.07
CA LYS A 348 -11.47 -8.53 -0.67
C LYS A 348 -12.81 -8.22 -0.01
N LYS A 349 -13.02 -8.56 1.26
CA LYS A 349 -14.33 -8.38 1.91
C LYS A 349 -14.86 -6.95 1.85
N SER A 350 -13.98 -5.95 1.87
CA SER A 350 -14.40 -4.56 1.73
C SER A 350 -15.01 -4.26 0.35
N LEU A 351 -14.56 -4.92 -0.71
CA LEU A 351 -15.16 -4.79 -2.05
C LEU A 351 -16.56 -5.38 -2.13
N ASP A 352 -16.88 -6.41 -1.34
CA ASP A 352 -18.21 -7.00 -1.30
C ASP A 352 -19.26 -5.99 -0.80
N PHE A 353 -18.86 -5.00 0.01
CA PHE A 353 -19.73 -3.88 0.41
C PHE A 353 -20.23 -3.05 -0.78
N ALA A 354 -19.49 -3.01 -1.89
CA ALA A 354 -19.82 -2.26 -3.09
C ALA A 354 -20.50 -3.10 -4.18
N ARG A 355 -20.58 -4.43 -4.05
CA ARG A 355 -21.25 -5.28 -5.06
C ARG A 355 -22.74 -4.93 -5.17
N ALA A 356 -23.25 -5.01 -6.40
CA ALA A 356 -24.68 -4.99 -6.66
C ALA A 356 -25.28 -6.35 -6.29
N ASP A 357 -26.54 -6.34 -5.84
CA ASP A 357 -27.31 -7.53 -5.45
C ASP A 357 -27.70 -8.42 -6.64
#